data_AF-A0A1Q3AAJ6-F1
#
_entry.id   AF-A0A1Q3AAJ6-F1
#
_cell.length_a   1.000
_cell.length_b   1.000
_cell.length_c   1.000
_cell.angle_alpha   90.00
_cell.angle_beta   90.00
_cell.angle_gamma   90.00
#
_symmetry.space_group_name_H-M   'P 1'
#
loop_
_entity.id
_entity.type
_entity.pdbx_description
1 polymer ?
#
loop_
_entity_poly.entity_id
_entity_poly.type
_entity_poly.pdbx_seq_one_letter_code
_entity_poly.pdbx_strand_id
1 'polypeptide(L)'
;MFKFWARTMSSIASNRSIDGPMAKIIKAKMERSFPRMTHFAMFNDSYKHAGHHGIADAEKTGETHFRLEIVSDEFLGVPLPQRHRMVYQLLQEEMSAAGGGVHALQLITRTVDEQKRREKN
;
A
#
# COMPACT_ATOMS: atom_id res chain seq x y z
N MET A 1 -30.27 32.25 -17.83
CA MET A 1 -28.95 31.75 -18.29
C MET A 1 -28.25 31.08 -17.11
N PHE A 2 -28.32 29.75 -17.02
CA PHE A 2 -27.68 28.99 -15.95
C PHE A 2 -26.21 28.73 -16.30
N LYS A 3 -25.28 29.34 -15.57
CA LYS A 3 -23.86 28.98 -15.61
C LYS A 3 -23.64 27.81 -14.66
N PHE A 4 -23.63 26.59 -15.20
CA PHE A 4 -23.11 25.41 -14.48
C PHE A 4 -21.59 25.54 -14.37
N TRP A 5 -21.09 25.81 -13.16
CA TRP A 5 -19.67 25.68 -12.85
C TRP A 5 -19.41 24.21 -12.46
N ALA A 6 -18.93 23.40 -13.41
CA ALA A 6 -18.45 22.06 -13.11
C ALA A 6 -17.17 22.21 -12.27
N ARG A 7 -17.29 21.89 -10.98
CA ARG A 7 -16.19 21.77 -10.04
C ARG A 7 -15.18 20.75 -10.60
N THR A 8 -13.99 21.24 -10.92
CA THR A 8 -12.85 20.44 -11.40
C THR A 8 -12.62 19.24 -10.48
N MET A 9 -12.70 18.03 -11.04
CA MET A 9 -12.19 16.83 -10.36
C MET A 9 -10.69 17.03 -10.16
N SER A 10 -10.26 17.16 -8.91
CA SER A 10 -8.85 17.15 -8.56
C SER A 10 -8.31 15.75 -8.84
N SER A 11 -7.79 15.53 -10.05
CA SER A 11 -7.09 14.29 -10.40
C SER A 11 -5.90 14.11 -9.46
N ILE A 12 -5.94 13.08 -8.62
CA ILE A 12 -4.81 12.70 -7.77
C ILE A 12 -3.67 12.30 -8.72
N ALA A 13 -2.48 12.89 -8.55
CA ALA A 13 -1.30 12.52 -9.33
C ALA A 13 -1.02 11.01 -9.22
N SER A 14 -0.63 10.36 -10.31
CA SER A 14 -0.41 8.90 -10.38
C SER A 14 0.51 8.39 -9.28
N ASN A 15 1.56 9.15 -8.92
CA ASN A 15 2.52 8.84 -7.85
C ASN A 15 1.98 8.93 -6.40
N ARG A 16 0.68 9.23 -6.26
CA ARG A 16 -0.10 9.24 -5.01
C ARG A 16 -1.40 8.44 -5.15
N SER A 17 -1.72 7.98 -6.35
CA SER A 17 -2.92 7.21 -6.61
C SER A 17 -2.78 5.78 -6.09
N ILE A 18 -3.89 5.25 -5.57
CA ILE A 18 -4.03 3.85 -5.15
C ILE A 18 -4.97 3.06 -6.09
N ASP A 19 -5.36 3.67 -7.23
CA ASP A 19 -6.26 3.06 -8.21
C ASP A 19 -5.50 2.40 -9.38
N GLY A 20 -4.17 2.46 -9.35
CA GLY A 20 -3.31 1.87 -10.37
C GLY A 20 -3.27 0.34 -10.33
N PRO A 21 -2.66 -0.29 -11.36
CA PRO A 21 -2.65 -1.73 -11.51
C PRO A 21 -1.94 -2.44 -10.34
N MET A 22 -0.83 -1.89 -9.84
CA MET A 22 -0.08 -2.51 -8.76
C MET A 22 -0.85 -2.44 -7.44
N ALA A 23 -1.43 -1.27 -7.13
CA ALA A 23 -2.25 -1.11 -5.94
C ALA A 23 -3.46 -2.06 -5.93
N LYS A 24 -4.10 -2.27 -7.08
CA LYS A 24 -5.21 -3.24 -7.22
C LYS A 24 -4.78 -4.68 -6.95
N ILE A 25 -3.63 -5.09 -7.49
CA ILE A 25 -3.08 -6.44 -7.26
C ILE A 25 -2.76 -6.64 -5.78
N ILE A 26 -2.07 -5.68 -5.15
CA ILE A 26 -1.74 -5.72 -3.73
C ILE A 26 -3.02 -5.85 -2.90
N LYS A 27 -4.02 -5.01 -3.16
CA LYS A 27 -5.30 -5.06 -2.44
C LYS A 27 -5.96 -6.43 -2.54
N ALA A 28 -6.08 -6.97 -3.75
CA ALA A 28 -6.71 -8.28 -3.98
C ALA A 28 -5.97 -9.42 -3.27
N LYS A 29 -4.63 -9.40 -3.29
CA LYS A 29 -3.80 -10.38 -2.57
C LYS A 29 -4.01 -10.27 -1.05
N MET A 30 -4.03 -9.06 -0.50
CA MET A 30 -4.26 -8.84 0.94
C MET A 30 -5.64 -9.33 1.39
N GLU A 31 -6.69 -8.97 0.66
CA GLU A 31 -8.07 -9.39 0.96
C GLU A 31 -8.21 -10.92 0.90
N ARG A 32 -7.52 -11.58 -0.02
CA ARG A 32 -7.53 -13.05 -0.15
C ARG A 32 -6.74 -13.75 0.95
N SER A 33 -5.58 -13.21 1.33
CA SER A 33 -4.66 -13.86 2.27
C SER A 33 -4.98 -13.58 3.73
N PHE A 34 -5.64 -12.46 4.04
CA PHE A 34 -6.01 -12.07 5.40
C PHE A 34 -7.52 -11.85 5.53
N PRO A 35 -8.35 -12.91 5.39
CA PRO A 35 -9.81 -12.77 5.43
C PRO A 35 -10.36 -12.28 6.77
N ARG A 36 -9.60 -12.38 7.87
CA ARG A 36 -9.99 -11.87 9.20
C ARG A 36 -9.47 -10.46 9.50
N MET A 37 -8.95 -9.78 8.49
CA MET A 37 -8.51 -8.39 8.61
C MET A 37 -9.69 -7.47 8.89
N THR A 38 -9.54 -6.62 9.91
CA THR A 38 -10.56 -5.64 10.33
C THR A 38 -10.28 -4.25 9.79
N HIS A 39 -9.02 -3.96 9.42
CA HIS A 39 -8.63 -2.70 8.82
C HIS A 39 -7.51 -2.90 7.81
N PHE A 40 -7.66 -2.25 6.66
CA PHE A 40 -6.65 -2.15 5.61
C PHE A 40 -6.55 -0.72 5.14
N ALA A 41 -5.36 -0.15 5.16
CA ALA A 41 -5.05 1.10 4.50
C ALA A 41 -3.80 0.95 3.64
N MET A 42 -3.86 1.53 2.44
CA MET A 42 -2.75 1.55 1.51
C MET A 42 -2.49 2.97 1.06
N PHE A 43 -1.21 3.33 0.99
CA PHE A 43 -0.76 4.65 0.58
C PHE A 43 0.34 4.49 -0.46
N ASN A 44 0.22 5.24 -1.56
CA ASN A 44 1.28 5.38 -2.55
C ASN A 44 2.17 6.58 -2.15
N ASP A 45 3.38 6.27 -1.68
CA ASP A 45 4.37 7.24 -1.22
C ASP A 45 5.45 7.49 -2.28
N SER A 46 5.23 7.06 -3.54
CA SER A 46 6.21 7.15 -4.63
C SER A 46 6.66 8.58 -4.92
N TYR A 47 5.78 9.57 -4.70
CA TYR A 47 6.13 10.99 -4.85
C TYR A 47 7.29 11.45 -3.94
N LYS A 48 7.50 10.81 -2.78
CA LYS A 48 8.59 11.15 -1.85
C LYS A 48 9.97 10.80 -2.39
N HIS A 49 10.03 9.98 -3.43
CA HIS A 49 11.27 9.43 -3.98
C HIS A 49 11.44 9.67 -5.50
N ALA A 50 10.54 10.44 -6.11
CA ALA A 50 10.56 10.79 -7.54
C ALA A 50 11.68 11.79 -7.95
N GLY A 51 12.79 11.85 -7.20
CA GLY A 51 13.87 12.82 -7.41
C GLY A 51 15.28 12.32 -7.09
N HIS A 52 15.47 11.04 -6.71
CA HIS A 52 16.81 10.46 -6.59
C HIS A 52 17.27 9.90 -7.94
N HIS A 53 18.38 10.44 -8.44
CA HIS A 53 19.07 10.04 -9.67
C HIS A 53 19.28 8.52 -9.71
N GLY A 54 18.55 7.83 -10.59
CA GLY A 54 18.67 6.38 -10.80
C GLY A 54 17.43 5.67 -11.34
N ILE A 55 16.29 6.36 -11.46
CA ILE A 55 14.98 5.74 -11.69
C ILE A 55 14.34 6.21 -13.01
N ALA A 56 15.04 6.10 -14.14
CA ALA A 56 14.45 6.45 -15.44
C ALA A 56 13.30 5.49 -15.85
N ASP A 57 13.28 4.25 -15.33
CA ASP A 57 12.27 3.26 -15.71
C ASP A 57 11.09 3.14 -14.73
N ALA A 58 11.29 3.40 -13.44
CA ALA A 58 10.19 3.34 -12.46
C ALA A 58 9.37 4.65 -12.37
N GLU A 59 9.82 5.72 -13.05
CA GLU A 59 9.00 6.91 -13.32
C GLU A 59 7.76 6.61 -14.19
N LYS A 60 7.77 5.52 -14.97
CA LYS A 60 6.68 5.24 -15.92
C LYS A 60 5.35 4.86 -15.25
N THR A 61 5.37 4.29 -14.04
CA THR A 61 4.14 3.86 -13.34
C THR A 61 3.81 4.74 -12.12
N GLY A 62 4.83 5.29 -11.44
CA GLY A 62 4.61 6.02 -10.19
C GLY A 62 4.11 5.13 -9.03
N GLU A 63 4.25 3.81 -9.13
CA GLU A 63 3.80 2.82 -8.14
C GLU A 63 5.00 2.03 -7.59
N THR A 64 5.97 2.73 -7.01
CA THR A 64 7.25 2.14 -6.57
C THR A 64 7.37 2.01 -5.07
N HIS A 65 6.71 2.89 -4.31
CA HIS A 65 6.76 2.91 -2.85
C HIS A 65 5.36 2.83 -2.28
N PHE A 66 5.10 1.76 -1.53
CA PHE A 66 3.83 1.55 -0.85
C PHE A 66 4.00 1.49 0.66
N ARG A 67 3.02 2.03 1.37
CA ARG A 67 2.86 1.86 2.80
C ARG A 67 1.53 1.16 3.05
N LEU A 68 1.58 0.04 3.75
CA LEU A 68 0.42 -0.76 4.12
C LEU A 68 0.22 -0.77 5.62
N GLU A 69 -1.01 -0.52 6.04
CA GLU A 69 -1.47 -0.70 7.41
C GLU A 69 -2.49 -1.83 7.43
N ILE A 70 -2.21 -2.87 8.23
CA ILE A 70 -2.98 -4.11 8.27
C ILE A 70 -3.28 -4.40 9.74
N VAL A 71 -4.58 -4.47 10.08
CA VAL A 71 -5.04 -4.91 11.39
C VAL A 71 -5.80 -6.22 11.25
N SER A 72 -5.28 -7.29 11.82
CA SER A 72 -5.87 -8.63 11.72
C SER A 72 -5.54 -9.49 12.94
N ASP A 73 -6.49 -10.31 13.37
CA ASP A 73 -6.27 -11.32 14.43
C ASP A 73 -5.46 -12.53 13.93
N GLU A 74 -5.17 -12.61 12.63
CA GLU A 74 -4.19 -13.57 12.09
C GLU A 74 -2.76 -13.29 12.56
N PHE A 75 -2.50 -12.10 13.09
CA PHE A 75 -1.21 -11.75 13.67
C PHE A 75 -1.10 -12.08 15.17
N LEU A 76 -2.15 -12.63 15.78
CA LEU A 76 -2.16 -12.99 17.18
C LEU A 76 -1.13 -14.09 17.46
N GLY A 77 -0.26 -13.86 18.45
CA GLY A 77 0.82 -14.80 18.79
C GLY A 77 1.99 -14.84 17.79
N VAL A 78 1.93 -14.08 16.69
CA VAL A 78 3.00 -14.00 15.69
C VAL A 78 3.90 -12.80 16.02
N PRO A 79 5.23 -12.96 16.12
CA PRO A 79 6.15 -11.85 16.36
C PRO A 79 6.25 -10.92 15.13
N LEU A 80 6.47 -9.63 15.36
CA LEU A 80 6.46 -8.58 14.33
C LEU A 80 7.33 -8.89 13.08
N PRO A 81 8.58 -9.37 13.20
CA PRO A 81 9.39 -9.70 12.02
C PRO A 81 8.77 -10.82 11.17
N GLN A 82 8.08 -11.77 11.80
CA GLN A 82 7.40 -12.85 11.09
C GLN A 82 6.14 -12.35 10.39
N ARG A 83 5.38 -11.43 11.00
CA ARG A 83 4.25 -10.76 10.34
C ARG A 83 4.71 -10.06 9.05
N HIS A 84 5.83 -9.35 9.11
CA HIS A 84 6.40 -8.68 7.93
C HIS A 84 6.83 -9.69 6.86
N ARG A 85 7.51 -10.78 7.25
CA ARG A 85 7.89 -11.85 6.31
C ARG A 85 6.70 -12.46 5.59
N MET A 86 5.58 -12.70 6.28
CA MET A 86 4.36 -13.22 5.66
C MET A 86 3.87 -12.30 4.54
N VAL A 87 3.86 -10.99 4.78
CA VAL A 87 3.43 -9.99 3.80
C VAL A 87 4.44 -9.84 2.65
N TYR A 88 5.75 -9.83 2.94
CA TYR A 88 6.78 -9.79 1.90
C TYR A 88 6.72 -11.02 0.99
N GLN A 89 6.52 -12.21 1.56
CA GLN A 89 6.37 -13.45 0.77
C GLN A 89 5.15 -13.39 -0.13
N LEU A 90 4.02 -12.84 0.35
CA LEU A 90 2.81 -12.68 -0.44
C LEU A 90 3.01 -11.78 -1.67
N LEU A 91 3.83 -10.74 -1.53
CA LEU A 91 4.09 -9.72 -2.55
C LEU A 91 5.44 -9.90 -3.27
N GLN A 92 6.11 -11.03 -3.08
CA GLN A 92 7.46 -11.26 -3.60
C GLN A 92 7.50 -11.15 -5.13
N GLU A 93 6.45 -11.64 -5.80
CA GLU A 93 6.30 -11.60 -7.25
C GLU A 93 6.20 -10.15 -7.76
N GLU A 94 5.40 -9.32 -7.08
CA GLU A 94 5.22 -7.89 -7.40
C GLU A 94 6.48 -7.07 -7.13
N MET A 95 7.25 -7.43 -6.10
CA MET A 95 8.53 -6.80 -5.78
C MET A 95 9.64 -7.20 -6.77
N SER A 96 9.60 -8.44 -7.27
CA SER A 96 10.63 -8.97 -8.17
C SER A 96 10.28 -8.80 -9.66
N ALA A 97 9.14 -8.18 -9.96
CA ALA A 97 8.68 -7.99 -11.32
C ALA A 97 9.72 -7.17 -12.12
N ALA A 98 10.27 -7.79 -13.16
CA ALA A 98 11.37 -7.26 -13.98
C ALA A 98 11.03 -5.96 -14.76
N GLY A 99 9.80 -5.46 -14.68
CA GLY A 99 9.30 -4.27 -15.39
C GLY A 99 9.14 -3.01 -14.54
N GLY A 100 9.83 -2.90 -13.40
CA GLY A 100 9.66 -1.79 -12.46
C GLY A 100 8.60 -2.07 -11.39
N GLY A 101 8.78 -3.19 -10.69
CA GLY A 101 7.96 -3.58 -9.54
C GLY A 101 8.09 -2.66 -8.33
N VAL A 102 7.43 -3.03 -7.24
CA VAL A 102 7.49 -2.29 -5.98
C VAL A 102 8.91 -2.32 -5.42
N HIS A 103 9.54 -1.15 -5.30
CA HIS A 103 10.91 -1.01 -4.79
C HIS A 103 10.97 -1.08 -3.27
N ALA A 104 10.03 -0.45 -2.58
CA ALA A 104 9.99 -0.44 -1.13
C ALA A 104 8.57 -0.55 -0.58
N LEU A 105 8.44 -1.34 0.49
CA LEU A 105 7.19 -1.57 1.16
C LEU A 105 7.35 -1.31 2.66
N GLN A 106 6.67 -0.28 3.16
CA GLN A 106 6.56 -0.01 4.58
C GLN A 106 5.35 -0.74 5.15
N LEU A 107 5.57 -1.55 6.18
CA LEU A 107 4.54 -2.37 6.80
C LEU A 107 4.25 -1.90 8.22
N ILE A 108 2.96 -1.76 8.50
CA ILE A 108 2.42 -1.58 9.84
C ILE A 108 1.44 -2.74 10.05
N THR A 109 1.83 -3.72 10.87
CA THR A 109 1.01 -4.91 11.14
C THR A 109 0.62 -4.96 12.61
N ARG A 110 -0.68 -5.04 12.89
CA ARG A 110 -1.21 -5.01 14.27
C ARG A 110 -2.30 -6.05 14.47
N THR A 111 -2.45 -6.54 15.70
CA THR A 111 -3.67 -7.24 16.11
C THR A 111 -4.80 -6.27 16.42
N VAL A 112 -6.04 -6.76 16.47
CA VAL A 112 -7.20 -5.92 16.84
C VAL A 112 -7.02 -5.34 18.24
N ASP A 113 -6.46 -6.13 19.16
CA ASP A 113 -6.20 -5.67 20.53
C ASP A 113 -5.10 -4.60 20.59
N GLU A 114 -4.00 -4.78 19.85
CA GLU A 114 -2.95 -3.76 19.73
C GLU A 114 -3.49 -2.44 19.16
N GLN A 115 -4.37 -2.50 18.15
CA GLN A 115 -5.00 -1.31 17.58
C GLN A 115 -5.92 -0.62 18.60
N LYS A 116 -6.77 -1.37 19.31
CA LYS A 116 -7.65 -0.82 20.36
C LYS A 116 -6.88 -0.13 21.48
N ARG A 117 -5.74 -0.68 21.90
CA ARG A 117 -4.88 -0.05 22.91
C ARG A 117 -4.31 1.29 22.43
N ARG A 118 -3.99 1.40 21.13
CA ARG A 118 -3.43 2.61 20.55
C ARG A 118 -4.46 3.73 20.39
N GLU A 119 -5.71 3.41 20.11
CA GLU A 119 -6.79 4.40 20.01
C GLU A 119 -7.22 5.00 21.36
N LYS A 120 -6.91 4.30 22.46
CA LYS A 120 -7.23 4.75 23.82
C LYS A 120 -6.17 5.68 24.43
N ASN A 121 -5.02 5.83 23.77
CA ASN A 121 -3.90 6.68 24.19
C ASN A 121 -3.80 7.92 23.30
#